data_AF-Q2NSF2-F1
#
_entry.id   AF-Q2NSF2-F1
#
_cell.length_a   1.000
_cell.length_b   1.000
_cell.length_c   1.000
_cell.angle_alpha   90.00
_cell.angle_beta   90.00
_cell.angle_gamma   90.00
#
_symmetry.space_group_name_H-M   'P 1'
#
loop_
_entity.id
_entity.type
_entity.pdbx_description
1 polymer ?
#
loop_
_entity_poly.entity_id
_entity_poly.type
_entity_poly.pdbx_seq_one_letter_code
_entity_poly.pdbx_strand_id
1 'polypeptide(L)' 'MTQIILIKNTQLPVIEYQGQRVITTELLAQGYGAEVKSIHMNFTRNKSRFEETKHYFLLQGEELKAFIN' A
#
# COMPACT_ATOMS: atom_id res chain seq x y z
N MET A 1 12.75 -14.44 6.45
CA MET A 1 13.37 -13.89 5.23
C MET A 1 12.30 -13.10 4.50
N THR A 2 12.49 -11.80 4.29
CA THR A 2 11.54 -10.95 3.55
C THR A 2 11.62 -11.32 2.07
N GLN A 3 10.52 -11.81 1.50
CA GLN A 3 10.48 -12.13 0.07
C GLN A 3 10.44 -10.82 -0.73
N ILE A 4 11.19 -10.74 -1.83
CA ILE A 4 11.25 -9.57 -2.73
C ILE A 4 10.80 -10.02 -4.11
N ILE A 5 10.00 -9.20 -4.78
CA ILE A 5 9.60 -9.39 -6.17
C ILE A 5 10.14 -8.23 -7.03
N LEU A 6 10.47 -8.53 -8.29
CA LEU A 6 10.92 -7.52 -9.25
C LEU A 6 9.76 -7.16 -10.17
N ILE A 7 9.28 -5.92 -10.09
CA ILE A 7 8.24 -5.39 -10.99
C ILE A 7 8.82 -4.18 -11.72
N LYS A 8 8.89 -4.23 -13.06
CA LYS A 8 9.44 -3.14 -13.89
C LYS A 8 10.81 -2.63 -13.39
N ASN A 9 11.72 -3.53 -13.07
CA ASN A 9 13.05 -3.25 -12.49
C ASN A 9 13.05 -2.62 -11.09
N THR A 10 11.91 -2.56 -10.41
CA THR A 10 11.78 -2.13 -9.01
C THR A 10 11.70 -3.35 -8.11
N GLN A 11 12.57 -3.43 -7.12
CA GLN A 11 12.53 -4.44 -6.06
C GLN A 11 11.51 -4.02 -5.01
N LEU A 12 10.42 -4.78 -4.87
CA LEU A 12 9.35 -4.51 -3.91
C LEU A 12 9.29 -5.65 -2.89
N PRO A 13 9.25 -5.35 -1.58
CA PRO A 13 9.01 -6.37 -0.58
C PRO A 13 7.60 -6.94 -0.73
N VAL A 14 7.49 -8.26 -0.54
CA VAL A 14 6.18 -8.91 -0.38
C VAL A 14 5.72 -8.65 1.03
N ILE A 15 4.61 -7.93 1.15
CA ILE A 15 3.95 -7.65 2.42
C ILE A 15 2.65 -8.45 2.43
N GLU A 16 2.41 -9.17 3.52
CA GLU A 16 1.15 -9.86 3.75
C GLU A 16 0.45 -9.22 4.96
N TYR A 17 -0.82 -8.87 4.78
CA TYR A 17 -1.66 -8.34 5.82
C TYR A 17 -3.01 -9.06 5.78
N GLN A 18 -3.43 -9.61 6.92
CA GLN A 18 -4.66 -10.41 7.04
C GLN A 18 -4.78 -11.52 5.97
N GLY A 19 -3.66 -12.19 5.66
CA GLY A 19 -3.61 -13.27 4.66
C GLY A 19 -3.70 -12.82 3.20
N GLN A 20 -3.67 -11.51 2.94
CA GLN A 20 -3.67 -10.94 1.60
C GLN A 20 -2.33 -10.27 1.30
N ARG A 21 -1.88 -10.39 0.05
CA ARG A 21 -0.71 -9.64 -0.42
C ARG A 21 -1.09 -8.19 -0.65
N VAL A 22 -0.37 -7.29 0.01
CA VAL A 22 -0.62 -5.85 -0.04
C VAL A 22 0.68 -5.12 -0.36
N ILE A 23 0.55 -3.85 -0.74
CA ILE A 23 1.66 -2.92 -0.87
C ILE A 23 1.27 -1.60 -0.20
N THR A 24 2.26 -0.88 0.33
CA THR A 24 2.01 0.45 0.90
C THR A 24 1.79 1.48 -0.20
N THR A 25 1.24 2.64 0.17
CA THR A 25 1.02 3.76 -0.75
C THR A 25 2.34 4.23 -1.39
N GLU A 26 3.44 4.17 -0.65
CA GLU A 26 4.80 4.52 -1.11
C GLU A 26 5.30 3.56 -2.19
N LEU A 27 5.17 2.24 -1.95
CA LEU A 27 5.56 1.22 -2.93
C LEU A 27 4.68 1.28 -4.19
N LEU A 28 3.39 1.56 -4.01
CA LEU A 28 2.46 1.81 -5.12
C LEU A 28 2.90 3.00 -5.96
N ALA A 29 3.23 4.13 -5.30
CA ALA A 29 3.72 5.34 -5.96
C ALA A 29 5.02 5.07 -6.74
N GLN A 30 5.97 4.35 -6.13
CA GLN A 30 7.21 3.94 -6.78
C GLN A 30 6.95 3.06 -8.02
N GLY A 31 6.05 2.08 -7.91
CA GLY A 31 5.68 1.20 -9.03
C GLY A 31 5.01 1.92 -10.20
N TYR A 32 4.26 3.00 -9.92
CA TYR A 32 3.63 3.85 -10.94
C TYR A 32 4.51 5.02 -11.40
N GLY A 33 5.69 5.25 -10.79
CA GLY A 33 6.49 6.44 -11.05
C GLY A 33 5.76 7.74 -10.71
N ALA A 34 4.89 7.71 -9.70
CA ALA A 34 4.07 8.82 -9.26
C ALA A 34 4.52 9.33 -7.89
N GLU A 35 4.14 10.56 -7.54
CA GLU A 35 4.32 11.06 -6.19
C GLU A 35 3.32 10.42 -5.21
N VAL A 36 3.78 10.10 -4.00
CA VAL A 36 2.92 9.56 -2.92
C VAL A 36 1.71 10.46 -2.66
N LYS A 37 1.92 11.78 -2.67
CA LYS A 37 0.86 12.79 -2.53
C LYS A 37 -0.22 12.64 -3.63
N SER A 38 0.19 12.34 -4.86
CA SER A 38 -0.72 12.15 -5.99
C SER A 38 -1.60 10.91 -5.79
N ILE A 39 -1.04 9.82 -5.26
CA ILE A 39 -1.81 8.63 -4.90
C ILE A 39 -2.85 8.94 -3.80
N HIS A 40 -2.45 9.63 -2.72
CA HIS A 40 -3.38 10.03 -1.65
C HIS A 40 -4.51 10.94 -2.15
N MET A 41 -4.18 11.92 -2.99
CA MET A 41 -5.19 12.81 -3.59
C MET A 41 -6.15 12.04 -4.49
N ASN A 42 -5.63 11.11 -5.31
CA ASN A 42 -6.47 10.28 -6.18
C ASN A 42 -7.42 9.40 -5.35
N PHE A 43 -6.90 8.71 -4.34
CA PHE A 43 -7.68 7.87 -3.43
C PHE A 43 -8.77 8.69 -2.73
N THR A 44 -8.41 9.84 -2.14
CA THR A 44 -9.38 10.70 -1.44
C THR A 44 -10.49 11.20 -2.37
N ARG A 45 -10.13 11.68 -3.58
CA ARG A 45 -11.11 12.18 -4.57
C ARG A 45 -12.04 11.09 -5.10
N ASN A 46 -11.57 9.84 -5.13
CA ASN A 46 -12.31 8.71 -5.68
C ASN A 46 -12.72 7.71 -4.59
N LYS A 47 -12.76 8.12 -3.32
CA LYS A 47 -12.91 7.20 -2.18
C LYS A 47 -14.17 6.33 -2.30
N SER A 48 -15.25 6.86 -2.89
CA SER A 48 -16.50 6.13 -3.16
C SER A 48 -16.34 4.90 -4.08
N ARG A 49 -15.23 4.78 -4.81
CA ARG A 49 -14.91 3.64 -5.68
C ARG A 49 -14.14 2.54 -4.96
N PHE A 50 -13.75 2.77 -3.70
CA PHE A 50 -12.92 1.86 -2.92
C PHE A 50 -13.70 1.29 -1.75
N GLU A 51 -13.51 -0.01 -1.51
CA GLU A 51 -14.10 -0.74 -0.39
C GLU A 51 -12.94 -1.14 0.52
N GLU A 52 -13.06 -0.80 1.80
CA GLU A 52 -12.10 -1.21 2.83
C GLU A 52 -12.06 -2.74 2.92
N THR A 53 -10.90 -3.31 3.22
CA THR A 53 -10.58 -4.77 3.24
C THR A 53 -10.53 -5.47 1.88
N LYS A 54 -11.08 -4.86 0.82
CA LYS A 54 -11.06 -5.39 -0.55
C LYS A 54 -10.08 -4.65 -1.44
N HIS A 55 -10.08 -3.32 -1.40
CA HIS A 55 -9.22 -2.50 -2.24
C HIS A 55 -8.11 -1.80 -1.45
N TYR A 56 -8.33 -1.53 -0.16
CA TYR A 56 -7.34 -0.90 0.70
C TYR A 56 -7.53 -1.33 2.16
N PHE A 57 -6.46 -1.20 2.93
CA PHE A 57 -6.49 -1.32 4.39
C PHE A 57 -6.15 0.03 5.00
N LEU A 58 -6.91 0.46 6.01
CA LEU A 58 -6.69 1.72 6.68
C LEU A 58 -5.97 1.49 8.01
N LEU A 59 -4.66 1.73 8.04
CA LEU A 59 -3.90 1.67 9.28
C LEU A 59 -4.06 2.98 10.05
N GLN A 60 -4.70 2.93 11.21
CA GLN A 60 -4.87 4.06 12.11
C GLN A 60 -4.69 3.64 13.57
N GLY A 61 -4.40 4.62 14.44
CA GLY A 61 -4.34 4.39 15.88
C GLY A 61 -3.33 3.32 16.28
N GLU A 62 -3.81 2.29 17.00
CA GLU A 62 -2.97 1.19 17.48
C GLU A 62 -2.49 0.27 16.36
N GLU A 63 -3.28 0.06 15.31
CA GLU A 63 -2.86 -0.77 14.16
C GLU A 63 -1.67 -0.16 13.44
N LEU A 64 -1.65 1.17 13.28
CA LEU A 64 -0.52 1.87 12.70
C LEU A 64 0.74 1.74 13.57
N LYS A 65 0.59 1.84 14.90
CA LYS A 65 1.73 1.66 15.83
C LYS A 65 2.27 0.24 15.78
N ALA A 66 1.39 -0.76 15.73
CA ALA A 66 1.77 -2.17 15.64
C ALA A 66 2.42 -2.52 14.30
N PHE A 67 2.10 -1.80 13.22
CA PHE A 67 2.73 -2.00 11.92
C PHE A 67 4.15 -1.40 11.81
N ILE A 68 4.42 -0.31 12.53
CA ILE A 68 5.73 0.38 12.53
C ILE A 68 6.74 -0.30 13.48
N ASN A 69 6.26 -0.93 14.55
CA ASN A 69 7.08 -1.63 15.55
C ASN A 69 7.39 -3.08 15.15
#